data_AF-Q8VZI6-F1
#
_entry.id   AF-Q8VZI6-F1
#
_cell.length_a   1.000
_cell.length_b   1.000
_cell.length_c   1.000
_cell.angle_alpha   90.00
_cell.angle_beta   90.00
_cell.angle_gamma   90.00
#
_symmetry.space_group_name_H-M   'P 1'
#
loop_
_entity.id
_entity.type
_entity.pdbx_description
1 polymer ?
#
loop_
_entity_poly.entity_id
_entity_poly.type
_entity_poly.pdbx_seq_one_letter_code
_entity_poly.pdbx_strand_id
1 'polypeptide(L)'
;MARGGGEWTGGIAGTGVLSFKRITLLVCFFNILIALFVLRFLYASSLHIYSNNDNVVKYTADEIRKMEESIRIRRSKEPTLILQLVKKLKHEVSTAESSTELSPNVKHKLVDEILQRLKSFEDKSNVTQLREVVETWRNEKLEEAKELIQGQNGVNSTLIVEEAGMLVRALELEWDVLSEEIGFWLPAEVTNVEHDDKPEGEEEPEEILAGRPVPAVCNAELHTDYGGAAVRWGLTHHKESAADCCQACLDQAKRAKPGETRCNIWVYCPSEFGCFSPDIYEHKHQECWLKYAEKPKQNFKDRYSETYRNNHPKAPSIVPWVSGVVTA
;
A
#
# COMPACT_ATOMS: atom_id res chain seq x y z
N MET A 1 -23.74 34.25 -90.39
CA MET A 1 -24.80 33.33 -90.89
C MET A 1 -25.50 32.72 -89.70
N ALA A 2 -26.81 32.92 -89.59
CA ALA A 2 -27.62 32.47 -88.47
C ALA A 2 -27.96 30.97 -88.58
N ARG A 3 -27.82 30.24 -87.46
CA ARG A 3 -28.52 28.98 -87.15
C ARG A 3 -29.13 29.25 -85.77
N GLY A 4 -30.44 29.33 -85.58
CA GLY A 4 -31.49 28.50 -86.14
C GLY A 4 -31.94 27.57 -85.02
N GLY A 5 -33.04 27.94 -84.37
CA GLY A 5 -33.57 27.30 -83.16
C GLY A 5 -34.07 25.88 -83.41
N GLY A 6 -34.11 25.11 -82.32
CA GLY A 6 -34.73 23.79 -82.23
C GLY A 6 -35.39 23.65 -80.87
N GLU A 7 -36.66 24.08 -80.78
CA GLU A 7 -37.57 23.65 -79.72
C GLU A 7 -37.78 22.14 -79.84
N TRP A 8 -37.47 21.41 -78.78
CA TRP A 8 -37.94 20.05 -78.58
C TRP A 8 -38.94 20.04 -77.43
N THR A 9 -40.21 20.10 -77.79
CA THR A 9 -41.36 19.81 -76.94
C THR A 9 -41.49 18.30 -76.78
N GLY A 10 -40.89 17.75 -75.72
CA GLY A 10 -41.08 16.36 -75.30
C GLY A 10 -42.08 16.28 -74.16
N GLY A 11 -43.37 16.18 -74.48
CA GLY A 11 -44.43 15.96 -73.51
C GLY A 11 -44.46 14.50 -73.04
N ILE A 12 -44.15 14.27 -71.77
CA ILE A 12 -44.66 13.15 -70.96
C ILE A 12 -45.44 13.85 -69.84
N ALA A 13 -46.75 14.09 -69.93
CA ALA A 13 -47.85 13.13 -69.91
C ALA A 13 -47.73 12.14 -68.74
N GLY A 14 -48.17 12.54 -67.54
CA GLY A 14 -48.38 11.57 -66.47
C GLY A 14 -48.34 12.16 -65.07
N THR A 15 -49.52 12.47 -64.54
CA THR A 15 -49.84 12.46 -63.10
C THR A 15 -49.12 13.44 -62.17
N GLY A 16 -49.83 14.53 -61.85
CA GLY A 16 -49.92 15.03 -60.49
C GLY A 16 -48.67 15.76 -60.00
N VAL A 17 -48.57 17.03 -60.36
CA VAL A 17 -47.75 18.02 -59.65
C VAL A 17 -48.31 18.14 -58.23
N LEU A 18 -47.97 17.18 -57.37
CA LEU A 18 -48.15 17.31 -55.94
C LEU A 18 -47.30 18.52 -55.56
N SER A 19 -47.99 19.62 -55.24
CA SER A 19 -47.42 20.88 -54.78
C SER A 19 -46.15 20.60 -53.97
N PHE A 20 -45.08 21.34 -54.23
CA PHE A 20 -43.82 21.22 -53.47
C PHE A 20 -44.08 21.15 -51.95
N LYS A 21 -45.10 21.88 -51.45
CA LYS A 21 -45.58 21.80 -50.06
C LYS A 21 -45.99 20.40 -49.62
N ARG A 22 -46.70 19.63 -50.44
CA ARG A 22 -47.10 18.24 -50.14
C ARG A 22 -45.90 17.30 -50.13
N ILE A 23 -44.93 17.50 -51.03
CA ILE A 23 -43.69 16.72 -51.05
C ILE A 23 -42.88 17.00 -49.78
N THR A 24 -42.70 18.26 -49.40
CA THR A 24 -42.00 18.63 -48.16
C THR A 24 -42.70 18.05 -46.93
N LEU A 25 -44.04 18.09 -46.87
CA LEU A 25 -44.81 17.53 -45.76
C LEU A 25 -44.60 16.01 -45.64
N LEU A 26 -44.58 15.29 -46.77
CA LEU A 26 -44.31 13.85 -46.82
C LEU A 26 -42.90 13.52 -46.33
N VAL A 27 -41.89 14.28 -46.75
CA VAL A 27 -40.50 14.10 -46.30
C VAL A 27 -40.38 14.33 -44.79
N CYS A 28 -40.99 15.39 -44.27
CA CYS A 28 -41.02 15.66 -42.82
C CYS A 28 -41.74 14.54 -42.05
N PHE A 29 -42.86 14.02 -42.57
CA PHE A 29 -43.59 12.92 -41.94
C PHE A 29 -42.74 11.64 -41.86
N PHE A 30 -42.05 11.27 -42.95
CA PHE A 30 -41.14 10.12 -42.95
C PHE A 30 -39.97 10.30 -41.98
N ASN A 31 -39.38 11.51 -41.92
CA ASN A 31 -38.31 11.80 -40.95
C ASN A 31 -38.79 11.66 -39.51
N ILE A 32 -40.02 12.08 -39.19
CA ILE A 32 -40.61 11.88 -37.85
C ILE A 32 -40.80 10.39 -37.56
N LEU A 33 -41.29 9.60 -38.52
CA LEU A 33 -41.44 8.16 -38.34
C LEU A 33 -40.09 7.46 -38.12
N ILE A 34 -39.04 7.85 -38.85
CA ILE A 34 -37.69 7.34 -38.65
C ILE A 34 -37.17 7.72 -37.26
N ALA A 35 -37.35 8.98 -36.84
CA ALA A 35 -36.95 9.43 -35.51
C ALA A 35 -37.66 8.63 -34.41
N LEU A 36 -38.98 8.42 -34.53
CA LEU A 36 -39.76 7.61 -33.60
C LEU A 36 -39.34 6.14 -33.59
N PHE A 37 -38.99 5.58 -34.76
CA PHE A 37 -38.47 4.21 -34.87
C PHE A 37 -37.13 4.07 -34.15
N VAL A 38 -36.19 5.00 -34.37
CA VAL A 38 -34.90 5.03 -33.67
C VAL A 38 -35.09 5.21 -32.17
N LEU A 39 -35.97 6.12 -31.75
CA LEU A 39 -36.28 6.34 -30.33
C LEU A 39 -36.86 5.08 -29.70
N ARG A 40 -37.77 4.39 -30.40
CA ARG A 40 -38.34 3.11 -29.94
C ARG A 40 -37.29 2.01 -29.90
N PHE A 41 -36.36 1.97 -30.85
CA PHE A 41 -35.26 1.01 -30.84
C PHE A 41 -34.32 1.28 -29.66
N LEU A 42 -33.96 2.54 -29.39
CA LEU A 42 -33.15 2.92 -28.23
C LEU A 42 -33.86 2.61 -26.91
N TYR A 43 -35.18 2.86 -26.82
CA TYR A 43 -35.98 2.52 -25.65
C TYR A 43 -36.16 1.01 -25.47
N ALA A 44 -36.31 0.26 -26.56
CA ALA A 44 -36.40 -1.20 -26.50
C ALA A 44 -35.05 -1.82 -26.11
N SER A 45 -33.94 -1.29 -26.65
CA SER A 45 -32.58 -1.70 -26.28
C SER A 45 -32.24 -1.31 -24.84
N SER A 46 -32.70 -0.16 -24.33
CA SER A 46 -32.53 0.17 -22.91
C SER A 46 -33.44 -0.66 -22.02
N LEU A 47 -34.60 -1.12 -22.49
CA LEU A 47 -35.43 -2.12 -21.81
C LEU A 47 -34.92 -3.55 -22.02
N HIS A 48 -33.88 -3.77 -22.84
CA HIS A 48 -33.02 -4.95 -22.77
C HIS A 48 -31.97 -4.81 -21.65
N ILE A 49 -32.18 -3.92 -20.67
CA ILE A 49 -31.82 -4.25 -19.28
C ILE A 49 -32.33 -5.66 -19.05
N TYR A 50 -31.38 -6.60 -19.04
CA TYR A 50 -31.51 -7.99 -18.67
C TYR A 50 -32.91 -8.29 -18.15
N SER A 51 -33.74 -8.89 -18.99
CA SER A 51 -34.95 -9.57 -18.54
C SER A 51 -34.48 -10.81 -17.76
N ASN A 52 -33.83 -10.58 -16.63
CA ASN A 52 -33.46 -11.56 -15.62
C ASN A 52 -34.74 -11.90 -14.85
N ASN A 53 -35.77 -12.28 -15.60
CA ASN A 53 -37.08 -12.64 -15.07
C ASN A 53 -37.01 -13.99 -14.32
N ASP A 54 -35.88 -14.69 -14.42
CA ASP A 54 -35.66 -15.97 -13.74
C ASP A 54 -34.98 -15.84 -12.37
N ASN A 55 -34.44 -14.67 -12.02
CA ASN A 55 -33.83 -14.45 -10.70
C ASN A 55 -34.53 -13.35 -9.89
N VAL A 56 -35.85 -13.16 -10.08
CA VAL A 56 -36.63 -12.46 -9.06
C VAL A 56 -36.58 -13.33 -7.82
N VAL A 57 -35.59 -13.06 -6.96
CA VAL A 57 -35.43 -13.68 -5.66
C VAL A 57 -36.75 -13.51 -4.94
N LYS A 58 -37.53 -14.60 -4.85
CA LYS A 58 -38.81 -14.60 -4.16
C LYS A 58 -38.51 -14.56 -2.67
N TYR A 59 -38.45 -13.35 -2.13
CA TYR A 59 -38.37 -13.15 -0.70
C TYR A 59 -39.68 -13.62 -0.05
N THR A 60 -39.54 -14.33 1.06
CA THR A 60 -40.63 -14.63 1.98
C THR A 60 -41.15 -13.34 2.61
N ALA A 61 -42.40 -13.35 3.07
CA ALA A 61 -43.00 -12.17 3.72
C ALA A 61 -42.18 -11.69 4.95
N ASP A 62 -41.54 -12.62 5.67
CA ASP A 62 -40.67 -12.31 6.81
C ASP A 62 -39.36 -11.63 6.38
N GLU A 63 -38.76 -12.04 5.25
CA GLU A 63 -37.58 -11.39 4.69
C GLU A 63 -37.90 -9.98 4.18
N ILE A 64 -39.04 -9.79 3.52
CA ILE A 64 -39.51 -8.46 3.08
C ILE A 64 -39.69 -7.57 4.30
N ARG A 65 -40.35 -8.05 5.36
CA ARG A 65 -40.52 -7.30 6.62
C ARG A 65 -39.17 -6.91 7.24
N LYS A 66 -38.22 -7.85 7.35
CA LYS A 66 -36.86 -7.57 7.86
C LYS A 66 -36.13 -6.55 6.99
N MET A 67 -36.27 -6.63 5.67
CA MET A 67 -35.66 -5.71 4.72
C MET A 67 -36.24 -4.30 4.89
N GLU A 68 -37.56 -4.15 4.96
CA GLU A 68 -38.24 -2.87 5.21
C GLU A 68 -37.83 -2.25 6.56
N GLU A 69 -37.73 -3.08 7.61
CA GLU A 69 -37.28 -2.66 8.92
C GLU A 69 -35.82 -2.19 8.90
N SER A 70 -34.93 -2.92 8.20
CA SER A 70 -33.53 -2.51 8.03
C SER A 70 -33.39 -1.19 7.27
N ILE A 71 -34.21 -0.95 6.25
CA ILE A 71 -34.24 0.31 5.50
C ILE A 71 -34.74 1.45 6.40
N ARG A 72 -35.77 1.20 7.23
CA ARG A 72 -36.27 2.17 8.20
C ARG A 72 -35.19 2.58 9.21
N ILE A 73 -34.49 1.60 9.79
CA ILE A 73 -33.40 1.85 10.75
C ILE A 73 -32.25 2.63 10.10
N ARG A 74 -31.88 2.29 8.85
CA ARG A 74 -30.85 3.02 8.11
C ARG A 74 -31.26 4.47 7.83
N ARG A 75 -32.50 4.70 7.39
CA ARG A 75 -33.05 6.04 7.16
C ARG A 75 -33.14 6.87 8.45
N SER A 76 -33.48 6.26 9.59
CA SER A 76 -33.52 6.98 10.87
C SER A 76 -32.12 7.32 11.42
N LYS A 77 -31.10 6.55 11.02
CA LYS A 77 -29.69 6.80 11.40
C LYS A 77 -28.95 7.65 10.37
N GLU A 78 -29.58 7.97 9.24
CA GLU A 78 -28.97 8.84 8.25
C GLU A 78 -28.76 10.23 8.90
N PRO A 79 -27.52 10.72 8.96
CA PRO A 79 -27.20 11.92 9.70
C PRO A 79 -27.61 13.16 8.90
N THR A 80 -28.92 13.38 8.77
CA THR A 80 -29.53 14.46 8.00
C THR A 80 -29.03 15.84 8.42
N LEU A 81 -28.87 16.06 9.73
CA LEU A 81 -28.32 17.31 10.27
C LEU A 81 -26.87 17.53 9.86
N ILE A 82 -26.03 16.49 9.92
CA ILE A 82 -24.62 16.59 9.49
C ILE A 82 -24.56 16.82 7.98
N LEU A 83 -25.39 16.13 7.20
CA LEU A 83 -25.45 16.31 5.76
C LEU A 83 -25.86 17.75 5.37
N GLN A 84 -26.81 18.33 6.10
CA GLN A 84 -27.21 19.74 5.94
C GLN A 84 -26.09 20.70 6.33
N LEU A 85 -25.40 20.46 7.45
CA LEU A 85 -24.26 21.25 7.89
C LEU A 85 -23.11 21.19 6.89
N VAL A 86 -22.73 20.01 6.41
CA VAL A 86 -21.69 19.81 5.39
C VAL A 86 -22.09 20.47 4.07
N LYS A 87 -23.36 20.40 3.66
CA LYS A 87 -23.83 21.07 2.44
C LYS A 87 -23.76 22.60 2.57
N LYS A 88 -24.12 23.14 3.73
CA LYS A 88 -24.00 24.58 4.03
C LYS A 88 -22.55 25.01 4.06
N LEU A 89 -21.70 24.26 4.77
CA LEU A 89 -20.26 24.50 4.87
C LEU A 89 -19.61 24.43 3.48
N LYS A 90 -19.96 23.44 2.65
CA LYS A 90 -19.46 23.33 1.28
C LYS A 90 -19.84 24.54 0.43
N HIS A 91 -21.04 25.09 0.59
CA HIS A 91 -21.41 26.33 -0.09
C HIS A 91 -20.57 27.51 0.40
N GLU A 92 -20.36 27.64 1.71
CA GLU A 92 -19.52 28.70 2.30
C GLU A 92 -18.05 28.56 1.84
N VAL A 93 -17.53 27.33 1.82
CA VAL A 93 -16.17 26.99 1.36
C VAL A 93 -16.01 27.24 -0.14
N SER A 94 -16.91 26.78 -1.00
CA SER A 94 -16.82 27.04 -2.46
C SER A 94 -16.95 28.53 -2.82
N THR A 95 -17.50 29.35 -1.92
CA THR A 95 -17.49 30.82 -2.11
C THR A 95 -16.15 31.43 -1.69
N ALA A 96 -15.39 30.76 -0.82
CA ALA A 96 -14.06 31.15 -0.38
C ALA A 96 -12.93 30.56 -1.25
N GLU A 97 -13.15 29.41 -1.90
CA GLU A 97 -12.24 28.69 -2.82
C GLU A 97 -11.94 29.45 -4.13
N SER A 98 -12.17 30.77 -4.23
CA SER A 98 -11.51 31.54 -5.29
C SER A 98 -10.00 31.52 -4.99
N SER A 99 -9.36 30.46 -5.46
CA SER A 99 -7.98 30.07 -5.23
C SER A 99 -7.07 31.13 -5.85
N THR A 100 -6.70 32.12 -5.05
CA THR A 100 -5.62 33.04 -5.37
C THR A 100 -4.32 32.30 -5.05
N GLU A 101 -3.91 31.43 -5.97
CA GLU A 101 -2.70 30.62 -5.83
C GLU A 101 -1.47 31.54 -5.71
N LEU A 102 -0.62 31.27 -4.72
CA LEU A 102 0.65 31.98 -4.58
C LEU A 102 1.52 31.77 -5.82
N SER A 103 2.17 32.84 -6.27
CA SER A 103 3.11 32.77 -7.40
C SER A 103 4.20 31.71 -7.13
N PRO A 104 4.61 30.92 -8.15
CA PRO A 104 5.66 29.92 -7.99
C PRO A 104 6.94 30.48 -7.38
N ASN A 105 7.32 31.72 -7.68
CA ASN A 105 8.52 32.35 -7.12
C ASN A 105 8.43 32.47 -5.58
N VAL A 106 7.28 32.87 -5.06
CA VAL A 106 7.03 32.96 -3.61
C VAL A 106 7.14 31.59 -2.97
N LYS A 107 6.50 30.58 -3.57
CA LYS A 107 6.55 29.19 -3.07
C LYS A 107 8.00 28.70 -2.96
N HIS A 108 8.82 28.90 -3.99
CA HIS A 108 10.24 28.53 -3.95
C HIS A 108 11.02 29.29 -2.86
N LYS A 109 10.76 30.59 -2.70
CA LYS A 109 11.38 31.39 -1.63
C LYS A 109 11.02 30.86 -0.24
N LEU A 110 9.76 30.47 -0.02
CA LEU A 110 9.33 29.86 1.25
C LEU A 110 10.06 28.54 1.52
N VAL A 111 10.21 27.68 0.49
CA VAL A 111 10.98 26.43 0.60
C VAL A 111 12.42 26.73 1.01
N ASP A 112 13.09 27.66 0.34
CA ASP A 112 14.48 28.01 0.64
C ASP A 112 14.64 28.55 2.07
N GLU A 113 13.71 29.41 2.53
CA GLU A 113 13.70 29.93 3.90
C GLU A 113 13.49 28.84 4.94
N ILE A 114 12.53 27.92 4.74
CA ILE A 114 12.29 26.78 5.62
C ILE A 114 13.52 25.89 5.68
N LEU A 115 14.09 25.54 4.52
CA LEU A 115 15.30 24.71 4.45
C LEU A 115 16.49 25.39 5.14
N GLN A 116 16.63 26.70 5.02
CA GLN A 116 17.67 27.45 5.72
C GLN A 116 17.48 27.41 7.24
N ARG A 117 16.23 27.58 7.73
CA ARG A 117 15.90 27.45 9.16
C ARG A 117 16.21 26.04 9.68
N LEU A 118 15.83 25.01 8.94
CA LEU A 118 16.08 23.61 9.31
C LEU A 118 17.58 23.26 9.29
N LYS A 119 18.35 23.72 8.30
CA LYS A 119 19.81 23.47 8.23
C LYS A 119 20.59 24.13 9.36
N SER A 120 20.09 25.25 9.88
CA SER A 120 20.71 25.91 11.05
C SER A 120 20.52 25.12 12.34
N PHE A 121 19.59 24.16 12.33
CA PHE A 121 19.29 23.25 13.43
C PHE A 121 20.15 21.98 13.31
N GLU A 122 20.69 21.52 14.44
CA GLU A 122 21.69 20.45 14.50
C GLU A 122 21.12 19.08 14.08
N ASP A 123 21.95 18.21 13.48
CA ASP A 123 21.58 16.88 12.92
C ASP A 123 20.91 15.92 13.92
N LYS A 124 20.92 16.21 15.22
CA LYS A 124 20.38 15.36 16.29
C LYS A 124 19.07 15.86 16.90
N SER A 125 18.41 16.80 16.24
CA SER A 125 17.15 17.36 16.73
C SER A 125 16.01 16.37 16.58
N ASN A 126 15.16 16.25 17.60
CA ASN A 126 13.99 15.39 17.51
C ASN A 126 12.92 16.03 16.61
N VAL A 127 11.96 15.22 16.15
CA VAL A 127 10.89 15.67 15.23
C VAL A 127 10.05 16.80 15.84
N THR A 128 9.85 16.77 17.16
CA THR A 128 9.10 17.80 17.89
C THR A 128 9.79 19.17 17.86
N GLN A 129 11.10 19.21 18.05
CA GLN A 129 11.89 20.44 17.93
C GLN A 129 11.86 21.01 16.49
N LEU A 130 11.97 20.14 15.48
CA LEU A 130 11.87 20.58 14.08
C LEU A 130 10.51 21.21 13.76
N ARG A 131 9.43 20.66 14.34
CA ARG A 131 8.08 21.23 14.21
C ARG A 131 7.98 22.60 14.87
N GLU A 132 8.47 22.75 16.10
CA GLU A 132 8.48 24.04 16.81
C GLU A 132 9.24 25.13 16.04
N VAL A 133 10.37 24.78 15.41
CA VAL A 133 11.16 25.70 14.58
C VAL A 133 10.36 26.20 13.38
N VAL A 134 9.65 25.30 12.70
CA VAL A 134 8.86 25.65 11.52
C VAL A 134 7.60 26.43 11.91
N GLU A 135 6.95 26.08 13.01
CA GLU A 135 5.82 26.84 13.54
C GLU A 135 6.24 28.25 13.96
N THR A 136 7.42 28.40 14.56
CA THR A 136 7.99 29.71 14.90
C THR A 136 8.28 30.53 13.65
N TRP A 137 8.94 29.94 12.64
CA TRP A 137 9.17 30.60 11.35
C TRP A 137 7.85 31.00 10.67
N ARG A 138 6.84 30.14 10.69
CA ARG A 138 5.52 30.42 10.11
C ARG A 138 4.88 31.63 10.78
N ASN A 139 4.94 31.72 12.11
CA ASN A 139 4.40 32.86 12.86
C ASN A 139 5.18 34.15 12.56
N GLU A 140 6.52 34.10 12.52
CA GLU A 140 7.35 35.24 12.12
C GLU A 140 7.01 35.72 10.70
N LYS A 141 6.84 34.78 9.76
CA LYS A 141 6.52 35.08 8.37
C LYS A 141 5.12 35.66 8.20
N LEU A 142 4.17 35.19 9.02
CA LEU A 142 2.81 35.71 9.07
C LEU A 142 2.80 37.18 9.54
N GLU A 143 3.57 37.51 10.58
CA GLU A 143 3.69 38.90 11.06
C GLU A 143 4.40 39.80 10.04
N GLU A 144 5.48 39.34 9.40
CA GLU A 144 6.15 40.06 8.30
C GLU A 144 5.15 40.41 7.18
N ALA A 145 4.31 39.46 6.79
CA ALA A 145 3.30 39.66 5.75
C ALA A 145 2.18 40.63 6.20
N LYS A 146 1.74 40.56 7.46
CA LYS A 146 0.74 41.49 8.03
C LYS A 146 1.28 42.92 8.12
N GLU A 147 2.54 43.11 8.51
CA GLU A 147 3.20 44.42 8.54
C GLU A 147 3.36 45.03 7.14
N LEU A 148 3.70 44.21 6.13
CA LEU A 148 3.79 44.65 4.74
C LEU A 148 2.48 45.21 4.20
N ILE A 149 1.35 44.64 4.62
CA ILE A 149 0.01 45.13 4.26
C ILE A 149 -0.27 46.49 4.94
N GLN A 150 0.16 46.69 6.19
CA GLN A 150 -0.11 47.92 6.95
C GLN A 150 0.82 49.09 6.56
N GLY A 151 2.08 48.81 6.21
CA GLY A 151 3.11 49.84 6.04
C GLY A 151 3.16 50.52 4.67
N GLN A 152 2.42 50.05 3.66
CA GLN A 152 2.59 50.50 2.28
C GLN A 152 1.52 51.51 1.81
N ASN A 153 1.92 52.79 1.69
CA ASN A 153 1.10 53.90 1.18
C ASN A 153 1.40 54.28 -0.30
N GLY A 154 2.05 53.42 -1.09
CA GLY A 154 2.52 53.74 -2.45
C GLY A 154 1.70 53.15 -3.59
N VAL A 155 1.83 53.68 -4.81
CA VAL A 155 1.10 53.19 -6.01
C VAL A 155 1.66 51.85 -6.52
N ASN A 156 2.99 51.66 -6.46
CA ASN A 156 3.65 50.39 -6.79
C ASN A 156 3.42 49.31 -5.73
N SER A 157 2.73 49.65 -4.64
CA SER A 157 2.46 48.76 -3.51
C SER A 157 1.30 47.80 -3.76
N THR A 158 0.43 48.08 -4.73
CA THR A 158 -0.82 47.30 -4.89
C THR A 158 -0.54 45.80 -5.10
N LEU A 159 0.38 45.44 -6.00
CA LEU A 159 0.73 44.05 -6.27
C LEU A 159 1.41 43.37 -5.05
N ILE A 160 2.30 44.09 -4.37
CA ILE A 160 3.02 43.56 -3.19
C ILE A 160 2.05 43.35 -2.03
N VAL A 161 1.09 44.25 -1.84
CA VAL A 161 0.05 44.15 -0.82
C VAL A 161 -0.91 43.00 -1.13
N GLU A 162 -1.27 42.79 -2.40
CA GLU A 162 -2.06 41.63 -2.83
C GLU A 162 -1.31 40.32 -2.56
N GLU A 163 -0.03 40.25 -2.93
CA GLU A 163 0.84 39.08 -2.70
C GLU A 163 1.02 38.79 -1.20
N ALA A 164 1.23 39.83 -0.38
CA ALA A 164 1.28 39.69 1.08
C ALA A 164 -0.07 39.23 1.65
N GLY A 165 -1.19 39.72 1.13
CA GLY A 165 -2.53 39.29 1.51
C GLY A 165 -2.80 37.81 1.18
N MET A 166 -2.35 37.35 0.02
CA MET A 166 -2.38 35.93 -0.35
C MET A 166 -1.50 35.09 0.58
N LEU A 167 -0.30 35.58 0.90
CA LEU A 167 0.62 34.89 1.79
C LEU A 167 0.06 34.76 3.21
N VAL A 168 -0.60 35.79 3.74
CA VAL A 168 -1.29 35.73 5.04
C VAL A 168 -2.37 34.65 5.03
N ARG A 169 -3.20 34.59 3.99
CA ARG A 169 -4.24 33.55 3.88
C ARG A 169 -3.63 32.15 3.82
N ALA A 170 -2.61 31.98 2.98
CA ALA A 170 -1.93 30.71 2.81
C ALA A 170 -1.25 30.22 4.10
N LEU A 171 -0.60 31.13 4.84
CA LEU A 171 0.06 30.79 6.10
C LEU A 171 -0.92 30.64 7.27
N GLU A 172 -2.05 31.35 7.32
CA GLU A 172 -2.95 31.33 8.48
C GLU A 172 -4.08 30.30 8.33
N LEU A 173 -4.69 30.21 7.15
CA LEU A 173 -5.91 29.43 6.90
C LEU A 173 -5.66 28.18 6.05
N GLU A 174 -4.74 28.25 5.08
CA GLU A 174 -4.51 27.18 4.10
C GLU A 174 -3.12 26.54 4.25
N TRP A 175 -2.58 26.54 5.47
CA TRP A 175 -1.21 26.06 5.72
C TRP A 175 -1.02 24.60 5.31
N ASP A 176 -2.00 23.75 5.53
CA ASP A 176 -1.93 22.34 5.15
C ASP A 176 -1.85 22.19 3.62
N VAL A 177 -2.62 23.01 2.88
CA VAL A 177 -2.60 23.05 1.41
C VAL A 177 -1.26 23.59 0.91
N LEU A 178 -0.80 24.71 1.46
CA LEU A 178 0.50 25.30 1.11
C LEU A 178 1.64 24.31 1.39
N SER A 179 1.61 23.63 2.54
CA SER A 179 2.62 22.63 2.93
C SER A 179 2.68 21.49 1.93
N GLU A 180 1.52 20.98 1.50
CA GLU A 180 1.44 19.96 0.46
C GLU A 180 1.99 20.46 -0.89
N GLU A 181 1.61 21.67 -1.31
CA GLU A 181 2.05 22.27 -2.57
C GLU A 181 3.57 22.52 -2.65
N ILE A 182 4.19 22.92 -1.53
CA ILE A 182 5.64 23.10 -1.46
C ILE A 182 6.40 21.80 -1.15
N GLY A 183 5.68 20.67 -0.97
CA GLY A 183 6.27 19.37 -0.66
C GLY A 183 6.85 19.28 0.75
N PHE A 184 6.39 20.13 1.68
CA PHE A 184 6.83 20.14 3.05
C PHE A 184 5.98 19.20 3.91
N TRP A 185 6.60 18.14 4.43
CA TRP A 185 5.96 17.20 5.35
C TRP A 185 6.91 16.82 6.47
N LEU A 186 6.48 17.04 7.72
CA LEU A 186 7.17 16.58 8.93
C LEU A 186 6.46 15.32 9.45
N PRO A 187 7.19 14.21 9.69
CA PRO A 187 6.60 13.04 10.33
C PRO A 187 5.93 13.39 11.66
N ALA A 188 4.89 12.64 12.03
CA ALA A 188 4.45 12.62 13.42
C ALA A 188 5.50 11.89 14.27
N GLU A 189 5.70 12.32 15.52
CA GLU A 189 6.48 11.52 16.46
C GLU A 189 5.64 10.29 16.82
N VAL A 190 6.01 9.15 16.25
CA VAL A 190 5.32 7.88 16.51
C VAL A 190 6.08 7.16 17.62
N THR A 191 5.48 7.12 18.81
CA THR A 191 5.93 6.23 19.88
C THR A 191 5.35 4.85 19.61
N ASN A 192 6.16 3.97 19.02
CA ASN A 192 5.78 2.58 18.85
C ASN A 192 5.85 1.88 20.21
N VAL A 193 4.69 1.69 20.85
CA VAL A 193 4.56 0.77 21.98
C VAL A 193 4.25 -0.59 21.38
N GLU A 194 5.24 -1.48 21.37
CA GLU A 194 5.00 -2.89 21.05
C GLU A 194 4.11 -3.47 22.15
N HIS A 195 2.82 -3.61 21.84
CA HIS A 195 1.92 -4.40 22.65
C HIS A 195 2.14 -5.86 22.26
N ASP A 196 2.59 -6.66 23.22
CA ASP A 196 2.47 -8.10 23.11
C ASP A 196 0.98 -8.43 23.28
N ASP A 197 0.26 -8.57 22.16
CA ASP A 197 -1.16 -8.95 22.13
C ASP A 197 -1.39 -10.38 22.69
N LYS A 198 -0.32 -11.06 23.09
CA LYS A 198 -0.36 -12.36 23.75
C LYS A 198 -1.03 -12.26 25.12
N PRO A 199 -2.04 -13.09 25.40
CA PRO A 199 -2.63 -13.14 26.73
C PRO A 199 -1.61 -13.56 27.79
N GLU A 200 -1.61 -12.88 28.94
CA GLU A 200 -0.74 -13.21 30.06
C GLU A 200 -0.93 -14.69 30.46
N GLY A 201 0.18 -15.43 30.51
CA GLY A 201 0.21 -16.82 30.96
C GLY A 201 0.03 -17.88 29.86
N GLU A 202 -0.19 -17.52 28.60
CA GLU A 202 0.00 -18.48 27.52
C GLU A 202 1.51 -18.66 27.28
N GLU A 203 2.00 -19.89 27.45
CA GLU A 203 3.35 -20.26 27.00
C GLU A 203 3.36 -20.27 25.47
N GLU A 204 4.47 -19.84 24.84
CA GLU A 204 4.58 -20.04 23.39
C GLU A 204 4.45 -21.54 23.13
N PRO A 205 3.67 -21.98 22.12
CA PRO A 205 3.64 -23.39 21.78
C PRO A 205 5.07 -23.84 21.51
N GLU A 206 5.54 -24.82 22.29
CA GLU A 206 6.87 -25.39 22.10
C GLU A 206 7.04 -25.73 20.63
N GLU A 207 8.10 -25.21 19.99
CA GLU A 207 8.37 -25.52 18.60
C GLU A 207 8.67 -27.04 18.47
N ILE A 208 7.71 -27.77 17.89
CA ILE A 208 7.80 -29.23 17.77
C ILE A 208 8.61 -29.58 16.52
N LEU A 209 9.72 -30.29 16.72
CA LEU A 209 10.47 -30.90 15.62
C LEU A 209 9.64 -32.01 14.97
N ALA A 210 9.51 -31.94 13.64
CA ALA A 210 8.87 -33.00 12.87
C ALA A 210 9.64 -34.32 12.97
N GLY A 211 8.89 -35.42 12.97
CA GLY A 211 9.41 -36.78 13.01
C GLY A 211 9.46 -37.38 14.41
N ARG A 212 10.34 -38.36 14.61
CA ARG A 212 10.45 -39.06 15.90
C ARG A 212 11.12 -38.16 16.96
N PRO A 213 10.76 -38.30 18.24
CA PRO A 213 11.41 -37.55 19.32
C PRO A 213 12.92 -37.75 19.33
N VAL A 214 13.66 -36.67 19.57
CA VAL A 214 15.12 -36.72 19.65
C VAL A 214 15.53 -37.32 21.00
N PRO A 215 16.37 -38.37 21.03
CA PRO A 215 16.83 -38.96 22.29
C PRO A 215 17.59 -37.94 23.17
N ALA A 216 17.43 -38.02 24.50
CA ALA A 216 18.07 -37.10 25.44
C ALA A 216 19.61 -37.04 25.32
N VAL A 217 20.25 -38.18 25.02
CA VAL A 217 21.69 -38.31 24.74
C VAL A 217 22.18 -37.37 23.61
N CYS A 218 21.28 -36.94 22.72
CA CYS A 218 21.60 -36.05 21.62
C CYS A 218 21.74 -34.57 22.03
N ASN A 219 21.23 -34.20 23.21
CA ASN A 219 21.16 -32.83 23.72
C ASN A 219 20.69 -31.85 22.64
N ALA A 220 19.48 -32.09 22.12
CA ALA A 220 18.91 -31.31 21.04
C ALA A 220 18.59 -29.88 21.50
N GLU A 221 19.10 -28.92 20.75
CA GLU A 221 18.86 -27.50 20.95
C GLU A 221 18.25 -26.91 19.67
N LEU A 222 17.04 -26.39 19.80
CA LEU A 222 16.39 -25.60 18.75
C LEU A 222 17.20 -24.32 18.49
N HIS A 223 17.05 -23.80 17.27
CA HIS A 223 17.66 -22.55 16.83
C HIS A 223 19.14 -22.43 17.12
N THR A 224 19.89 -23.51 16.84
CA THR A 224 21.30 -23.59 17.19
C THR A 224 22.09 -24.15 16.02
N ASP A 225 23.20 -23.50 15.67
CA ASP A 225 24.24 -24.07 14.80
C ASP A 225 25.55 -24.17 15.58
N TYR A 226 25.99 -25.40 15.86
CA TYR A 226 27.32 -25.67 16.37
C TYR A 226 28.37 -25.67 15.26
N GLY A 227 29.47 -24.96 15.51
CA GLY A 227 30.69 -25.06 14.72
C GLY A 227 31.46 -26.36 14.99
N GLY A 228 32.32 -26.75 14.06
CA GLY A 228 33.17 -27.93 14.18
C GLY A 228 33.71 -28.40 12.84
N ALA A 229 34.68 -29.31 12.87
CA ALA A 229 35.21 -29.94 11.68
C ALA A 229 34.20 -30.95 11.12
N ALA A 230 33.82 -30.84 9.85
CA ALA A 230 32.90 -31.77 9.22
C ALA A 230 33.53 -33.17 9.11
N VAL A 231 32.93 -34.14 9.78
CA VAL A 231 33.18 -35.58 9.60
C VAL A 231 32.36 -36.10 8.42
N ARG A 232 31.17 -35.54 8.22
CA ARG A 232 30.34 -35.75 7.04
C ARG A 232 29.61 -34.48 6.66
N TRP A 233 29.74 -34.09 5.39
CA TRP A 233 29.10 -32.91 4.82
C TRP A 233 27.60 -33.14 4.62
N GLY A 234 26.77 -32.17 5.04
CA GLY A 234 25.32 -32.26 4.97
C GLY A 234 24.74 -32.05 3.57
N LEU A 235 25.44 -31.31 2.70
CA LEU A 235 25.02 -31.06 1.30
C LEU A 235 24.66 -32.34 0.52
N THR A 236 25.30 -33.47 0.85
CA THR A 236 25.03 -34.79 0.25
C THR A 236 24.57 -35.83 1.27
N HIS A 237 24.30 -35.41 2.52
CA HIS A 237 23.85 -36.29 3.59
C HIS A 237 22.54 -35.78 4.18
N HIS A 238 21.44 -36.40 3.78
CA HIS A 238 20.10 -36.05 4.25
C HIS A 238 19.55 -37.09 5.22
N LYS A 239 18.70 -36.66 6.15
CA LYS A 239 17.98 -37.48 7.12
C LYS A 239 16.55 -36.99 7.29
N GLU A 240 15.60 -37.91 7.46
CA GLU A 240 14.17 -37.58 7.53
C GLU A 240 13.80 -36.81 8.81
N SER A 241 14.60 -36.91 9.87
CA SER A 241 14.37 -36.20 11.13
C SER A 241 15.67 -35.81 11.84
N ALA A 242 15.57 -34.84 12.75
CA ALA A 242 16.66 -34.45 13.65
C ALA A 242 17.19 -35.65 14.46
N ALA A 243 16.28 -36.51 14.91
CA ALA A 243 16.63 -37.70 15.67
C ALA A 243 17.45 -38.71 14.83
N ASP A 244 17.17 -38.84 13.53
CA ASP A 244 17.96 -39.68 12.61
C ASP A 244 19.31 -39.07 12.28
N CYS A 245 19.42 -37.74 12.30
CA CYS A 245 20.70 -37.06 12.18
C CYS A 245 21.57 -37.30 13.41
N CYS A 246 21.02 -37.17 14.62
CA CYS A 246 21.73 -37.55 15.84
C CYS A 246 22.14 -39.03 15.82
N GLN A 247 21.24 -39.94 15.45
CA GLN A 247 21.57 -41.36 15.39
C GLN A 247 22.70 -41.63 14.39
N ALA A 248 22.76 -40.92 13.26
CA ALA A 248 23.87 -41.01 12.33
C ALA A 248 25.19 -40.54 12.94
N CYS A 249 25.18 -39.51 13.79
CA CYS A 249 26.35 -39.08 14.54
C CYS A 249 26.83 -40.19 15.51
N LEU A 250 25.92 -40.73 16.32
CA LEU A 250 26.22 -41.82 17.27
C LEU A 250 26.75 -43.07 16.55
N ASP A 251 26.14 -43.44 15.44
CA ASP A 251 26.56 -44.57 14.61
C ASP A 251 27.94 -44.34 14.00
N GLN A 252 28.21 -43.13 13.48
CA GLN A 252 29.52 -42.80 12.93
C GLN A 252 30.58 -42.86 14.04
N ALA A 253 30.28 -42.30 15.22
CA ALA A 253 31.19 -42.30 16.35
C ALA A 253 31.56 -43.73 16.79
N LYS A 254 30.60 -44.66 16.78
CA LYS A 254 30.83 -46.09 17.09
C LYS A 254 31.66 -46.82 16.03
N ARG A 255 31.49 -46.46 14.74
CA ARG A 255 32.19 -47.11 13.62
C ARG A 255 33.59 -46.54 13.37
N ALA A 256 33.88 -45.35 13.90
CA ALA A 256 35.15 -44.67 13.72
C ALA A 256 36.31 -45.50 14.30
N LYS A 257 37.35 -45.69 13.47
CA LYS A 257 38.53 -46.48 13.85
C LYS A 257 39.43 -45.69 14.81
N PRO A 258 40.36 -46.35 15.53
CA PRO A 258 41.40 -45.64 16.27
C PRO A 258 42.17 -44.67 15.37
N GLY A 259 42.18 -43.38 15.73
CA GLY A 259 42.82 -42.31 14.96
C GLY A 259 41.89 -41.52 14.03
N GLU A 260 40.68 -42.01 13.75
CA GLU A 260 39.67 -41.25 12.99
C GLU A 260 38.89 -40.29 13.90
N THR A 261 38.49 -39.15 13.35
CA THR A 261 37.63 -38.19 14.06
C THR A 261 36.22 -38.77 14.22
N ARG A 262 35.81 -38.88 15.49
CA ARG A 262 34.47 -39.37 15.85
C ARG A 262 33.52 -38.20 15.88
N CYS A 263 32.32 -38.37 15.35
CA CYS A 263 31.27 -37.37 15.45
C CYS A 263 30.92 -37.17 16.93
N ASN A 264 30.85 -35.91 17.36
CA ASN A 264 30.25 -35.55 18.65
C ASN A 264 29.24 -34.41 18.54
N ILE A 265 29.05 -33.84 17.36
CA ILE A 265 28.11 -32.76 17.07
C ILE A 265 27.30 -33.14 15.85
N TRP A 266 25.99 -32.97 15.92
CA TRP A 266 25.09 -33.10 14.78
C TRP A 266 24.36 -31.78 14.54
N VAL A 267 24.18 -31.40 13.28
CA VAL A 267 23.41 -30.21 12.88
C VAL A 267 22.44 -30.62 11.78
N TYR A 268 21.18 -30.27 11.94
CA TYR A 268 20.08 -30.68 11.10
C TYR A 268 19.27 -29.49 10.61
N CYS A 269 18.82 -29.54 9.35
CA CYS A 269 17.91 -28.54 8.80
C CYS A 269 16.45 -29.01 8.83
N PRO A 270 15.63 -28.57 9.82
CA PRO A 270 14.22 -28.93 9.91
C PRO A 270 13.32 -28.12 8.97
N SER A 271 13.74 -26.93 8.54
CA SER A 271 12.93 -26.03 7.70
C SER A 271 12.68 -26.63 6.31
N GLU A 272 11.42 -26.71 5.89
CA GLU A 272 11.03 -27.16 4.53
C GLU A 272 11.57 -26.23 3.44
N PHE A 273 11.79 -24.96 3.76
CA PHE A 273 12.35 -23.94 2.86
C PHE A 273 13.89 -23.90 2.86
N GLY A 274 14.53 -24.84 3.56
CA GLY A 274 15.98 -24.82 3.76
C GLY A 274 16.42 -23.94 4.92
N CYS A 275 17.72 -23.98 5.20
CA CYS A 275 18.31 -23.33 6.37
C CYS A 275 19.39 -22.33 5.96
N PHE A 276 19.30 -21.12 6.48
CA PHE A 276 20.27 -20.08 6.19
C PHE A 276 21.63 -20.39 6.84
N SER A 277 22.70 -20.29 6.05
CA SER A 277 24.10 -20.27 6.49
C SER A 277 24.79 -19.09 5.80
N PRO A 278 25.79 -18.44 6.42
CA PRO A 278 26.53 -17.35 5.79
C PRO A 278 27.46 -17.76 4.64
N ASP A 279 27.58 -19.06 4.36
CA ASP A 279 28.41 -19.54 3.26
C ASP A 279 27.74 -19.37 1.89
N ILE A 280 28.41 -19.84 0.83
CA ILE A 280 27.99 -19.66 -0.56
C ILE A 280 26.96 -20.70 -1.03
N TYR A 281 26.60 -21.67 -0.19
CA TYR A 281 25.70 -22.75 -0.54
C TYR A 281 24.26 -22.47 -0.13
N GLU A 282 23.33 -23.04 -0.88
CA GLU A 282 21.93 -23.07 -0.53
C GLU A 282 21.64 -24.38 0.18
N HIS A 283 21.40 -24.33 1.50
CA HIS A 283 21.13 -25.52 2.29
C HIS A 283 19.67 -25.90 2.25
N LYS A 284 19.42 -27.18 1.98
CA LYS A 284 18.08 -27.71 1.77
C LYS A 284 17.52 -28.36 3.02
N HIS A 285 16.19 -28.52 3.02
CA HIS A 285 15.48 -29.31 4.03
C HIS A 285 16.13 -30.69 4.18
N GLN A 286 16.17 -31.20 5.42
CA GLN A 286 16.70 -32.51 5.80
C GLN A 286 18.22 -32.67 5.72
N GLU A 287 18.99 -31.63 5.43
CA GLU A 287 20.45 -31.70 5.51
C GLU A 287 20.90 -32.09 6.93
N CYS A 288 21.84 -33.03 7.00
CA CYS A 288 22.40 -33.56 8.24
C CYS A 288 23.93 -33.50 8.21
N TRP A 289 24.47 -32.64 9.04
CA TRP A 289 25.90 -32.41 9.18
C TRP A 289 26.42 -33.15 10.40
N LEU A 290 27.44 -33.98 10.19
CA LEU A 290 28.14 -34.67 11.27
C LEU A 290 29.47 -33.96 11.49
N LYS A 291 29.65 -33.38 12.67
CA LYS A 291 30.80 -32.54 13.00
C LYS A 291 31.54 -33.09 14.23
N TYR A 292 32.80 -32.65 14.36
CA TYR A 292 33.62 -32.89 15.54
C TYR A 292 34.24 -31.59 16.05
N ALA A 293 34.19 -31.39 17.35
CA ALA A 293 35.04 -30.41 18.04
C ALA A 293 35.37 -30.90 19.44
N GLU A 294 36.63 -30.75 19.87
CA GLU A 294 37.05 -31.08 21.24
C GLU A 294 36.32 -30.22 22.28
N LYS A 295 36.08 -28.95 21.95
CA LYS A 295 35.26 -28.02 22.73
C LYS A 295 34.17 -27.45 21.81
N PRO A 296 32.97 -28.05 21.78
CA PRO A 296 31.86 -27.56 20.96
C PRO A 296 31.55 -26.09 21.26
N LYS A 297 31.40 -25.29 20.20
CA LYS A 297 31.06 -23.86 20.28
C LYS A 297 29.92 -23.56 19.33
N GLN A 298 28.95 -22.78 19.80
CA GLN A 298 27.84 -22.31 18.99
C GLN A 298 28.35 -21.18 18.08
N ASN A 299 28.06 -21.27 16.78
CA ASN A 299 28.22 -20.16 15.85
C ASN A 299 27.07 -19.17 16.00
N PHE A 300 25.84 -19.72 16.07
CA PHE A 300 24.60 -18.97 16.21
C PHE A 300 23.64 -19.70 17.14
N LYS A 301 22.89 -18.92 17.93
CA LYS A 301 21.88 -19.38 18.87
C LYS A 301 20.70 -18.42 18.88
N ASP A 302 19.49 -18.95 18.93
CA ASP A 302 18.21 -18.24 18.99
C ASP A 302 18.02 -17.26 17.83
N ARG A 303 18.36 -15.99 18.02
CA ARG A 303 18.13 -14.91 17.05
C ARG A 303 19.42 -14.34 16.49
N TYR A 304 19.42 -14.07 15.19
CA TYR A 304 20.48 -13.25 14.59
C TYR A 304 20.33 -11.80 15.06
N SER A 305 21.43 -11.19 15.49
CA SER A 305 21.40 -9.79 15.90
C SER A 305 21.03 -8.88 14.74
N GLU A 306 20.41 -7.73 15.04
CA GLU A 306 20.05 -6.73 14.02
C GLU A 306 21.27 -6.27 13.25
N THR A 307 22.38 -5.98 13.93
CA THR A 307 23.66 -5.65 13.30
C THR A 307 24.13 -6.74 12.33
N TYR A 308 23.97 -8.01 12.70
CA TYR A 308 24.33 -9.12 11.83
C TYR A 308 23.43 -9.18 10.59
N ARG A 309 22.10 -9.03 10.76
CA ARG A 309 21.12 -9.04 9.67
C ARG A 309 21.24 -7.84 8.75
N ASN A 310 21.65 -6.67 9.26
CA ASN A 310 21.97 -5.50 8.45
C ASN A 310 23.14 -5.78 7.50
N ASN A 311 24.14 -6.53 7.97
CA ASN A 311 25.28 -6.97 7.16
C ASN A 311 24.98 -8.22 6.30
N HIS A 312 23.96 -8.99 6.67
CA HIS A 312 23.52 -10.20 5.96
C HIS A 312 22.00 -10.14 5.73
N PRO A 313 21.52 -9.35 4.74
CA PRO A 313 20.08 -9.10 4.56
C PRO A 313 19.22 -10.35 4.28
N LYS A 314 19.85 -11.45 3.88
CA LYS A 314 19.19 -12.75 3.66
C LYS A 314 19.05 -13.59 4.93
N ALA A 315 19.69 -13.19 6.03
CA ALA A 315 19.60 -13.90 7.31
C ALA A 315 18.19 -13.73 7.91
N PRO A 316 17.51 -14.82 8.28
CA PRO A 316 16.22 -14.75 8.97
C PRO A 316 16.38 -14.10 10.36
N SER A 317 15.26 -13.85 11.03
CA SER A 317 15.27 -13.37 12.42
C SER A 317 15.80 -14.42 13.40
N ILE A 318 15.45 -15.69 13.18
CA ILE A 318 15.73 -16.83 14.05
C ILE A 318 16.65 -17.82 13.31
N VAL A 319 17.58 -18.43 14.03
CA VAL A 319 18.46 -19.47 13.51
C VAL A 319 17.63 -20.68 13.09
N PRO A 320 17.65 -21.10 11.82
CA PRO A 320 16.75 -22.16 11.33
C PRO A 320 17.26 -23.58 11.60
N TRP A 321 18.48 -23.72 12.11
CA TRP A 321 19.12 -25.00 12.39
C TRP A 321 18.70 -25.55 13.75
N VAL A 322 18.64 -26.88 13.86
CA VAL A 322 18.64 -27.58 15.14
C VAL A 322 19.92 -28.38 15.24
N SER A 323 20.55 -28.38 16.41
CA SER A 323 21.79 -29.11 16.60
C SER A 323 21.94 -29.60 18.01
N GLY A 324 22.94 -30.44 18.24
CA GLY A 324 23.23 -30.92 19.58
C GLY A 324 24.61 -31.54 19.66
N VAL A 325 25.12 -31.57 20.89
CA VAL A 325 26.35 -32.26 21.24
C VAL A 325 25.97 -33.58 21.88
N VAL A 326 26.40 -34.70 21.31
CA VAL A 326 26.08 -36.00 21.89
C VAL A 326 26.91 -36.23 23.17
N THR A 327 26.26 -36.72 24.22
CA THR A 327 26.97 -37.24 25.40
C THR A 327 27.43 -38.66 25.10
N ALA A 328 28.74 -38.87 25.07
CA ALA A 328 29.36 -40.18 24.77
C ALA A 328 29.08 -41.23 25.85
#